data_AF-A0A1D1Y4R5-F1
#
_entry.id   AF-A0A1D1Y4R5-F1
#
_cell.length_a   1.000
_cell.length_b   1.000
_cell.length_c   1.000
_cell.angle_alpha   90.00
_cell.angle_beta   90.00
_cell.angle_gamma   90.00
#
_symmetry.space_group_name_H-M   'P 1'
#
loop_
_entity.id
_entity.type
_entity.pdbx_description
1 polymer ?
#
loop_
_entity_poly.entity_id
_entity_poly.type
_entity_poly.pdbx_seq_one_letter_code
_entity_poly.pdbx_strand_id
1 'polypeptide(L)'
;MIGSAIEIQENNEHLAYWLSNASTLLFLLQRSLKAAGATGAVPRKKPPPPTTLFGRMTQGFRSTPSSANLAVDGLDVVRQVEAKYPALLFKQQLTAYVEKIYGIIRDNQKKDLTSLLSLCIQAPRTSRANMLRGSGRSFGNQTSSSHWQSIINSLNALLKILQENFVPPILVQKIFTQIFSFINVQLFNSLLLRRECCSFSNGEY
;
A
#
# COMPACT_ATOMS: atom_id res chain seq x y z
N MET A 1 1.97 5.63 21.38
CA MET A 1 1.09 6.30 20.38
C MET A 1 1.65 6.04 18.99
N ILE A 2 0.87 6.17 17.90
CA ILE A 2 1.37 5.98 16.51
C ILE A 2 2.73 6.67 16.26
N GLY A 3 2.92 7.87 16.82
CA GLY A 3 4.19 8.60 16.74
C GLY A 3 5.40 7.82 17.28
N SER A 4 5.26 7.15 18.42
CA SER A 4 6.35 6.33 19.02
C SER A 4 6.58 5.04 18.26
N ALA A 5 5.57 4.51 17.57
CA ALA A 5 5.74 3.31 16.74
C ALA A 5 6.59 3.58 15.48
N ILE A 6 6.64 4.83 15.02
CA ILE A 6 7.48 5.25 13.89
C ILE A 6 8.96 5.41 14.31
N GLU A 7 9.28 5.29 15.60
CA GLU A 7 10.66 5.29 16.07
C GLU A 7 11.35 3.95 15.77
N ILE A 8 10.58 2.84 15.71
CA ILE A 8 11.09 1.50 15.40
C ILE A 8 10.96 1.24 13.90
N GLN A 9 11.73 1.98 13.10
CA GLN A 9 11.60 1.98 11.65
C GLN A 9 12.01 0.68 10.97
N GLU A 10 12.81 -0.16 11.63
CA GLU A 10 13.33 -1.41 11.03
C GLU A 10 12.35 -2.58 11.15
N ASN A 11 11.35 -2.48 12.03
CA ASN A 11 10.39 -3.56 12.25
C ASN A 11 9.18 -3.42 11.30
N ASN A 12 9.30 -4.01 10.11
CA ASN A 12 8.24 -3.99 9.10
C ASN A 12 6.92 -4.64 9.58
N GLU A 13 6.96 -5.61 10.49
CA GLU A 13 5.75 -6.22 11.06
C GLU A 13 4.99 -5.22 11.93
N HIS A 14 5.69 -4.52 12.80
CA HIS A 14 5.09 -3.47 13.63
C HIS A 14 4.54 -2.32 12.78
N LEU A 15 5.28 -1.91 11.75
CA LEU A 15 4.85 -0.87 10.82
C LEU A 15 3.61 -1.30 10.01
N ALA A 16 3.56 -2.56 9.56
CA ALA A 16 2.41 -3.09 8.82
C ALA A 16 1.13 -3.10 9.68
N TYR A 17 1.24 -3.51 10.94
CA TYR A 17 0.15 -3.41 11.92
C TYR A 17 -0.39 -1.97 12.00
N TRP A 18 0.48 -0.98 12.15
CA TRP A 18 0.04 0.42 12.24
C TRP A 18 -0.48 0.96 10.92
N LEU A 19 0.09 0.55 9.78
CA LEU A 19 -0.42 0.92 8.46
C LEU A 19 -1.87 0.46 8.28
N SER A 20 -2.17 -0.79 8.64
CA SER A 20 -3.52 -1.35 8.56
C SER A 20 -4.51 -0.59 9.45
N ASN A 21 -4.17 -0.41 10.73
CA ASN A 21 -5.05 0.26 11.69
C ASN A 21 -5.26 1.75 11.37
N ALA A 22 -4.18 2.47 11.04
CA ALA A 22 -4.25 3.90 10.74
C ALA A 22 -4.99 4.17 9.43
N SER A 23 -4.77 3.35 8.39
CA SER A 23 -5.50 3.49 7.12
C SER A 23 -6.99 3.16 7.27
N THR A 24 -7.34 2.13 8.05
CA THR A 24 -8.73 1.80 8.36
C THR A 24 -9.41 2.93 9.13
N LEU A 25 -8.75 3.46 10.17
CA LEU A 25 -9.27 4.60 10.92
C LEU A 25 -9.45 5.84 10.04
N LEU A 26 -8.49 6.11 9.15
CA LEU A 26 -8.57 7.22 8.21
C LEU A 26 -9.75 7.04 7.24
N PHE A 27 -9.96 5.83 6.73
CA PHE A 27 -11.08 5.50 5.85
C PHE A 27 -12.42 5.71 6.57
N LEU A 28 -12.56 5.19 7.79
CA LEU A 28 -13.76 5.39 8.61
C LEU A 28 -14.02 6.86 8.93
N LEU A 29 -12.97 7.63 9.22
CA LEU A 29 -13.05 9.06 9.47
C LEU A 29 -13.49 9.83 8.21
N GLN A 30 -12.94 9.48 7.04
CA GLN A 30 -13.36 10.06 5.76
C GLN A 30 -14.82 9.77 5.45
N ARG A 31 -15.32 8.58 5.80
CA ARG A 31 -16.72 8.21 5.56
C ARG A 31 -17.69 8.86 6.55
N SER A 32 -17.21 9.19 7.74
CA SER A 32 -17.99 9.82 8.80
C SER A 32 -18.04 11.35 8.69
N LEU A 33 -17.04 11.97 8.07
CA LEU A 33 -16.95 13.43 7.93
C LEU A 33 -17.51 13.88 6.57
N LYS A 34 -18.37 14.90 6.59
CA LYS A 34 -18.87 15.53 5.37
C LYS A 34 -17.71 16.18 4.62
N ALA A 35 -17.61 15.94 3.31
CA ALA A 35 -16.57 16.57 2.48
C ALA A 35 -16.74 18.10 2.51
N ALA A 36 -15.70 18.81 2.95
CA ALA A 36 -15.65 20.26 2.85
C ALA A 36 -15.65 20.64 1.36
N GLY A 37 -16.76 21.21 0.87
CA GLY A 37 -16.89 21.66 -0.51
C GLY A 37 -17.79 20.83 -1.42
N ALA A 38 -18.64 19.93 -0.91
CA ALA A 38 -19.69 19.30 -1.74
C ALA A 38 -20.81 20.30 -2.10
N THR A 39 -20.50 21.28 -2.96
CA THR A 39 -21.47 22.03 -3.74
C THR A 39 -22.03 21.10 -4.82
N GLY A 40 -23.06 20.32 -4.46
CA GLY A 40 -23.66 19.38 -5.43
C GLY A 40 -24.68 18.40 -4.88
N ALA A 41 -25.07 18.48 -3.61
CA ALA A 41 -26.21 17.69 -3.13
C ALA A 41 -27.51 18.40 -3.55
N VAL A 42 -28.24 17.77 -4.49
CA VAL A 42 -29.69 17.93 -4.71
C VAL A 42 -30.38 18.23 -3.37
N PRO A 43 -31.32 19.20 -3.29
CA PRO A 43 -31.88 19.61 -2.01
C PRO A 43 -32.61 18.45 -1.33
N ARG A 44 -31.90 17.74 -0.44
CA ARG A 44 -32.52 16.82 0.52
C ARG A 44 -33.44 17.67 1.38
N LYS A 45 -34.75 17.43 1.25
CA LYS A 45 -35.83 18.11 1.95
C LYS A 45 -35.43 18.38 3.41
N LYS A 46 -35.66 19.63 3.85
CA LYS A 46 -35.51 20.08 5.23
C LYS A 46 -36.03 19.02 6.21
N PRO A 47 -35.32 18.74 7.32
CA PRO A 47 -35.91 17.95 8.39
C PRO A 47 -37.17 18.66 8.89
N PRO A 48 -38.26 17.94 9.22
CA PRO A 48 -39.40 18.55 9.88
C PRO A 48 -38.94 19.14 11.23
N PRO A 49 -39.51 20.30 11.65
CA PRO A 49 -39.16 20.92 12.91
C PRO A 49 -39.43 19.97 14.08
N PRO A 50 -38.65 20.05 15.18
CA PRO A 50 -38.89 19.22 16.36
C PRO A 50 -40.29 19.49 16.89
N THR A 51 -41.14 18.47 16.87
CA THR A 51 -42.48 18.53 17.46
C THR A 51 -42.35 18.71 18.96
N THR A 52 -42.80 19.86 19.45
CA THR A 52 -42.97 20.15 20.87
C THR A 52 -43.93 19.13 21.49
N LEU A 53 -43.69 18.79 22.76
CA LEU A 53 -44.41 17.76 23.54
C LEU A 53 -45.93 17.94 23.65
N PHE A 54 -46.49 19.08 23.20
CA PHE A 54 -47.93 19.37 23.22
C PHE A 54 -48.70 18.99 21.93
N GLY A 55 -48.02 18.59 20.85
CA GLY A 55 -48.67 18.33 19.54
C GLY A 55 -49.20 16.91 19.29
N ARG A 56 -49.20 16.02 20.29
CA ARG A 56 -49.30 14.56 20.07
C ARG A 56 -50.72 14.00 19.92
N MET A 57 -51.78 14.81 19.98
CA MET A 57 -53.16 14.31 20.11
C MET A 57 -54.09 14.49 18.88
N THR A 58 -53.61 14.81 17.68
CA THR A 58 -54.53 15.00 16.52
C THR A 58 -54.08 14.49 15.14
N GLN A 59 -53.09 13.61 15.02
CA GLN A 59 -52.74 12.99 13.72
C GLN A 59 -52.95 11.48 13.75
N GLY A 60 -54.23 11.11 13.72
CA GLY A 60 -54.68 9.75 13.42
C GLY A 60 -54.56 9.42 11.93
N PHE A 61 -54.18 8.17 11.66
CA PHE A 61 -54.44 7.40 10.44
C PHE A 61 -54.18 8.08 9.08
N ARG A 62 -52.92 8.09 8.61
CA ARG A 62 -52.59 7.93 7.17
C ARG A 62 -51.27 7.18 6.95
N SER A 63 -51.43 5.93 6.52
CA SER A 63 -50.64 5.26 5.47
C SER A 63 -49.14 5.00 5.67
N THR A 64 -48.82 3.73 5.88
CA THR A 64 -47.53 3.06 5.58
C THR A 64 -47.09 3.29 4.13
N PRO A 65 -45.83 3.68 3.86
CA PRO A 65 -45.21 3.43 2.58
C PRO A 65 -44.55 2.05 2.58
N SER A 66 -44.94 1.27 1.58
CA SER A 66 -44.46 -0.06 1.23
C SER A 66 -42.94 -0.15 1.14
N SER A 67 -42.43 -1.27 1.64
CA SER A 67 -41.08 -1.81 1.49
C SER A 67 -40.78 -2.16 0.04
N ALA A 68 -40.21 -1.24 -0.72
CA ALA A 68 -39.58 -1.55 -2.00
C ALA A 68 -38.48 -0.53 -2.25
N ASN A 69 -37.27 -0.84 -1.78
CA ASN A 69 -35.96 -0.41 -2.29
C ASN A 69 -34.90 -0.89 -1.30
N LEU A 70 -34.68 -2.21 -1.25
CA LEU A 70 -33.45 -2.78 -0.70
C LEU A 70 -32.33 -2.50 -1.70
N ALA A 71 -31.89 -1.24 -1.77
CA ALA A 71 -30.55 -0.98 -2.28
C ALA A 71 -29.60 -1.66 -1.28
N VAL A 72 -28.81 -2.60 -1.79
CA VAL A 72 -27.70 -3.23 -1.08
C VAL A 72 -26.66 -2.14 -0.81
N ASP A 73 -26.89 -1.36 0.24
CA ASP A 73 -25.97 -0.35 0.72
C ASP A 73 -25.73 -0.59 2.22
N GLY A 74 -25.12 -1.75 2.49
CA GLY A 74 -24.68 -2.15 3.82
C GLY A 74 -23.57 -1.29 4.41
N LEU A 75 -23.22 -0.16 3.77
CA LEU A 75 -22.26 0.78 4.29
C LEU A 75 -22.88 2.17 4.57
N ASP A 76 -23.85 2.73 3.84
CA ASP A 76 -24.27 4.14 4.03
C ASP A 76 -25.07 4.50 5.32
N VAL A 77 -24.99 3.68 6.37
CA VAL A 77 -25.64 3.90 7.68
C VAL A 77 -24.98 5.05 8.49
N VAL A 78 -23.76 5.47 8.15
CA VAL A 78 -23.10 6.54 8.89
C VAL A 78 -23.58 7.91 8.40
N ARG A 79 -24.47 8.54 9.17
CA ARG A 79 -24.81 9.96 9.01
C ARG A 79 -23.53 10.79 9.00
N GLN A 80 -23.21 11.39 7.86
CA GLN A 80 -22.05 12.27 7.74
C GLN A 80 -22.21 13.48 8.66
N VAL A 81 -21.19 13.74 9.47
CA VAL A 81 -21.14 14.83 10.45
C VAL A 81 -20.21 15.92 9.94
N GLU A 82 -20.57 17.18 10.20
CA GLU A 82 -19.69 18.32 9.92
C GLU A 82 -18.50 18.30 10.89
N ALA A 83 -17.30 18.24 10.33
CA ALA A 83 -16.07 18.21 11.11
C ALA A 83 -15.78 19.60 11.71
N LYS A 84 -15.49 19.66 13.02
CA LYS A 84 -14.86 20.83 13.62
C LYS A 84 -13.35 20.82 13.39
N TYR A 85 -12.71 21.98 13.55
CA TYR A 85 -11.27 22.16 13.33
C TYR A 85 -10.37 21.09 13.98
N PRO A 86 -10.57 20.65 15.25
CA PRO A 86 -9.75 19.59 15.84
C PRO A 86 -9.83 18.25 15.11
N ALA A 87 -11.01 17.89 14.58
CA ALA A 87 -11.19 16.66 13.82
C ALA A 87 -10.50 16.72 12.45
N LEU A 88 -10.46 17.91 11.83
CA LEU A 88 -9.72 18.13 10.58
C LEU A 88 -8.21 18.01 10.80
N LEU A 89 -7.67 18.60 11.87
CA LEU A 89 -6.26 18.45 12.24
C LEU A 89 -5.91 17.00 12.53
N PHE A 90 -6.75 16.29 13.28
CA PHE A 90 -6.56 14.87 13.56
C PHE A 90 -6.52 14.04 12.27
N LYS A 91 -7.47 14.28 11.35
CA LYS A 91 -7.48 13.64 10.03
C LYS A 91 -6.18 13.89 9.27
N GLN A 92 -5.72 15.13 9.23
CA GLN A 92 -4.49 15.51 8.52
C GLN A 92 -3.26 14.80 9.12
N GLN A 93 -3.15 14.79 10.45
CA GLN A 93 -2.06 14.10 11.14
C GLN A 93 -2.09 12.60 10.90
N LEU A 94 -3.28 11.98 10.92
CA LEU A 94 -3.45 10.57 10.63
C LEU A 94 -3.05 10.23 9.19
N THR A 95 -3.41 11.06 8.21
CA THR A 95 -2.94 10.94 6.82
C THR A 95 -1.41 10.98 6.77
N ALA A 96 -0.78 11.96 7.41
CA ALA A 96 0.67 12.08 7.43
C ALA A 96 1.36 10.86 8.04
N TYR A 97 0.76 10.25 9.07
CA TYR A 97 1.28 9.00 9.63
C TYR A 97 1.14 7.82 8.68
N VAL A 98 0.01 7.66 7.99
CA VAL A 98 -0.17 6.61 6.98
C VAL A 98 0.87 6.75 5.87
N GLU A 99 1.07 7.97 5.35
CA GLU A 99 2.06 8.25 4.31
C GLU A 99 3.49 7.98 4.78
N LYS A 100 3.83 8.39 6.00
CA LYS A 100 5.15 8.16 6.59
C LYS A 100 5.44 6.67 6.77
N ILE A 101 4.51 5.91 7.35
CA ILE A 101 4.66 4.47 7.56
C ILE A 101 4.77 3.74 6.22
N TYR A 102 3.91 4.07 5.26
CA TYR A 102 3.96 3.54 3.89
C TYR A 102 5.34 3.79 3.25
N GLY A 103 5.87 5.01 3.40
CA GLY A 103 7.19 5.38 2.89
C GLY A 103 8.30 4.53 3.51
N ILE A 104 8.31 4.40 4.85
CA ILE A 104 9.34 3.65 5.58
C ILE A 104 9.36 2.17 5.13
N ILE A 105 8.22 1.48 5.12
CA ILE A 105 8.15 0.07 4.70
C ILE A 105 8.71 -0.10 3.28
N ARG A 106 8.28 0.77 2.36
CA ARG A 106 8.76 0.74 0.97
C ARG A 106 10.28 0.95 0.90
N ASP A 107 10.80 1.92 1.63
CA ASP A 107 12.19 2.32 1.53
C ASP A 107 13.13 1.31 2.22
N ASN A 108 12.67 0.67 3.31
CA ASN A 108 13.33 -0.51 3.88
C ASN A 108 13.48 -1.63 2.84
N GLN A 109 12.39 -1.96 2.15
CA GLN A 109 12.44 -3.00 1.12
C GLN A 109 13.39 -2.65 -0.03
N LYS A 110 13.41 -1.38 -0.47
CA LYS A 110 14.35 -0.92 -1.51
C LYS A 110 15.79 -1.01 -1.04
N LYS A 111 16.08 -0.69 0.22
CA LYS A 111 17.42 -0.80 0.81
C LYS A 111 17.91 -2.26 0.78
N ASP A 112 17.08 -3.19 1.22
CA ASP A 112 17.40 -4.63 1.21
C ASP A 112 17.63 -5.13 -0.22
N LEU A 113 16.74 -4.76 -1.15
CA LEU A 113 16.88 -5.09 -2.57
C LEU A 113 18.13 -4.49 -3.21
N THR A 114 18.54 -3.29 -2.82
CA THR A 114 19.77 -2.67 -3.35
C THR A 114 20.98 -3.55 -3.06
N SER A 115 21.08 -4.07 -1.83
CA SER A 115 22.13 -5.00 -1.43
C SER A 115 22.10 -6.27 -2.30
N LEU A 116 20.92 -6.91 -2.42
CA LEU A 116 20.76 -8.15 -3.18
C LEU A 116 20.99 -7.98 -4.69
N LEU A 117 20.50 -6.89 -5.27
CA LEU A 117 20.70 -6.57 -6.70
C LEU A 117 22.18 -6.35 -7.01
N SER A 118 22.93 -5.69 -6.11
CA SER A 118 24.36 -5.49 -6.31
C SER A 118 25.12 -6.82 -6.47
N LEU A 119 24.73 -7.86 -5.72
CA LEU A 119 25.29 -9.21 -5.84
C LEU A 119 24.92 -9.88 -7.18
N CYS A 120 23.68 -9.70 -7.64
CA CYS A 120 23.21 -10.22 -8.93
C CYS A 120 23.98 -9.57 -10.11
N ILE A 121 24.20 -8.27 -10.03
CA ILE A 121 24.86 -7.48 -11.08
C ILE A 121 26.37 -7.77 -11.14
N GLN A 122 27.00 -8.14 -10.01
CA GLN A 122 28.45 -8.40 -9.93
C GLN A 122 28.86 -9.84 -10.30
N ALA A 123 27.91 -10.77 -10.47
CA ALA A 123 28.19 -12.16 -10.86
C ALA A 123 28.94 -12.24 -12.23
N PRO A 124 29.87 -13.21 -12.40
CA PRO A 124 31.24 -12.91 -12.76
C PRO A 124 31.55 -12.51 -14.21
N ARG A 125 32.51 -11.59 -14.34
CA ARG A 125 33.37 -11.35 -15.51
C ARG A 125 34.34 -12.51 -15.79
N THR A 126 33.86 -13.73 -16.00
CA THR A 126 34.73 -14.88 -16.33
C THR A 126 34.40 -15.45 -17.70
N SER A 127 34.76 -14.73 -18.76
CA SER A 127 34.81 -15.32 -20.11
C SER A 127 35.76 -14.58 -21.05
N ARG A 128 36.90 -14.07 -20.54
CA ARG A 128 37.96 -13.53 -21.43
C ARG A 128 39.41 -13.83 -21.06
N ALA A 129 39.69 -14.81 -20.20
CA ALA A 129 41.08 -15.18 -19.90
C ALA A 129 41.46 -16.66 -20.10
N ASN A 130 40.55 -17.64 -20.09
CA ASN A 130 40.95 -19.05 -20.24
C ASN A 130 40.18 -19.75 -21.37
N MET A 131 40.59 -19.52 -22.62
CA MET A 131 40.29 -20.40 -23.77
C MET A 131 41.39 -21.46 -23.97
N LEU A 132 41.95 -22.00 -22.89
CA LEU A 132 42.88 -23.11 -22.97
C LEU A 132 42.49 -24.19 -21.96
N ARG A 133 41.92 -25.27 -22.51
CA ARG A 133 41.76 -26.62 -21.97
C ARG A 133 40.89 -26.81 -20.72
N GLY A 134 39.86 -27.65 -20.91
CA GLY A 134 39.54 -28.69 -19.94
C GLY A 134 38.09 -28.71 -19.46
N SER A 135 37.37 -29.75 -19.90
CA SER A 135 36.34 -30.50 -19.17
C SER A 135 35.37 -29.73 -18.28
N GLY A 136 34.10 -29.71 -18.71
CA GLY A 136 33.01 -28.99 -18.06
C GLY A 136 32.85 -29.27 -16.57
N ARG A 137 32.58 -28.18 -15.83
CA ARG A 137 31.73 -28.18 -14.64
C ARG A 137 31.01 -26.83 -14.55
N SER A 138 29.67 -26.91 -14.53
CA SER A 138 28.72 -25.80 -14.46
C SER A 138 28.68 -25.18 -13.05
N PHE A 139 29.74 -24.47 -12.66
CA PHE A 139 29.82 -23.80 -11.35
C PHE A 139 29.51 -22.30 -11.36
N GLY A 140 29.32 -21.68 -12.54
CA GLY A 140 28.97 -20.26 -12.65
C GLY A 140 27.48 -19.94 -12.48
N ASN A 141 26.58 -20.89 -12.81
CA ASN A 141 25.13 -20.67 -12.81
C ASN A 141 24.45 -20.85 -11.44
N GLN A 142 25.12 -21.47 -10.46
CA GLN A 142 24.48 -21.77 -9.17
C GLN A 142 24.43 -20.55 -8.25
N THR A 143 25.40 -19.63 -8.34
CA THR A 143 25.47 -18.45 -7.47
C THR A 143 24.55 -17.32 -7.93
N SER A 144 24.44 -17.05 -9.24
CA SER A 144 23.47 -16.09 -9.77
C SER A 144 22.02 -16.54 -9.52
N SER A 145 21.74 -17.84 -9.72
CA SER A 145 20.44 -18.43 -9.39
C SER A 145 20.10 -18.31 -7.91
N SER A 146 21.08 -18.40 -7.00
CA SER A 146 20.83 -18.26 -5.56
C SER A 146 20.63 -16.80 -5.12
N HIS A 147 21.26 -15.84 -5.79
CA HIS A 147 21.03 -14.41 -5.54
C HIS A 147 19.64 -13.96 -5.98
N TRP A 148 19.18 -14.40 -7.16
CA TRP A 148 17.80 -14.12 -7.60
C TRP A 148 16.76 -14.75 -6.67
N GLN A 149 17.03 -15.97 -6.19
CA GLN A 149 16.16 -16.61 -5.20
C GLN A 149 16.09 -15.82 -3.89
N SER A 150 17.18 -15.20 -3.45
CA SER A 150 17.19 -14.31 -2.28
C SER A 150 16.29 -13.08 -2.48
N ILE A 151 16.26 -12.51 -3.68
CA ILE A 151 15.35 -11.40 -4.02
C ILE A 151 13.89 -11.86 -3.92
N ILE A 152 13.56 -13.00 -4.52
CA ILE A 152 12.22 -13.59 -4.46
C ILE A 152 11.81 -13.82 -3.00
N ASN A 153 12.69 -14.41 -2.19
CA ASN A 153 12.42 -14.68 -0.77
C ASN A 153 12.18 -13.39 0.02
N SER A 154 12.97 -12.34 -0.22
CA SER A 154 12.79 -11.02 0.42
C SER A 154 11.43 -10.40 0.05
N LEU A 155 11.05 -10.43 -1.23
CA LEU A 155 9.74 -9.94 -1.69
C LEU A 155 8.58 -10.72 -1.07
N ASN A 156 8.69 -12.06 -1.02
CA ASN A 156 7.69 -12.92 -0.40
C ASN A 156 7.57 -12.69 1.11
N ALA A 157 8.67 -12.46 1.80
CA ALA A 157 8.67 -12.15 3.23
C ALA A 157 7.90 -10.86 3.51
N LEU A 158 8.15 -9.80 2.74
CA LEU A 158 7.38 -8.55 2.86
C LEU A 158 5.90 -8.76 2.55
N LEU A 159 5.57 -9.48 1.46
CA LEU A 159 4.18 -9.75 1.10
C LEU A 159 3.45 -10.46 2.23
N LYS A 160 4.09 -11.48 2.81
CA LYS A 160 3.56 -12.24 3.94
C LYS A 160 3.29 -11.34 5.14
N ILE A 161 4.24 -10.48 5.53
CA ILE A 161 4.07 -9.52 6.64
C ILE A 161 2.85 -8.62 6.40
N LEU A 162 2.72 -8.06 5.19
CA LEU A 162 1.61 -7.17 4.86
C LEU A 162 0.26 -7.89 4.88
N GLN A 163 0.21 -9.14 4.40
CA GLN A 163 -1.01 -9.96 4.40
C GLN A 163 -1.42 -10.39 5.81
N GLU A 164 -0.48 -10.88 6.62
CA GLU A 164 -0.72 -11.32 8.01
C GLU A 164 -1.18 -10.17 8.91
N ASN A 165 -0.79 -8.93 8.58
CA ASN A 165 -1.25 -7.72 9.26
C ASN A 165 -2.49 -7.07 8.62
N PHE A 166 -3.15 -7.76 7.69
CA PHE A 166 -4.38 -7.31 7.02
C PHE A 166 -4.27 -5.92 6.38
N VAL A 167 -3.08 -5.57 5.85
CA VAL A 167 -2.89 -4.30 5.16
C VAL A 167 -3.82 -4.26 3.94
N PRO A 168 -4.58 -3.16 3.73
CA PRO A 168 -5.50 -3.06 2.61
C PRO A 168 -4.85 -3.43 1.26
N PRO A 169 -5.46 -4.31 0.44
CA PRO A 169 -4.84 -4.81 -0.79
C PRO A 169 -4.39 -3.73 -1.76
N ILE A 170 -5.11 -2.60 -1.82
CA ILE A 170 -4.74 -1.45 -2.66
C ILE A 170 -3.40 -0.85 -2.24
N LEU A 171 -3.09 -0.79 -0.94
CA LEU A 171 -1.81 -0.30 -0.45
C LEU A 171 -0.70 -1.29 -0.79
N VAL A 172 -0.93 -2.59 -0.56
CA VAL A 172 0.02 -3.64 -0.92
C VAL A 172 0.37 -3.58 -2.40
N GLN A 173 -0.64 -3.51 -3.28
CA GLN A 173 -0.45 -3.39 -4.72
C GLN A 173 0.41 -2.18 -5.09
N LYS A 174 0.16 -1.02 -4.47
CA LYS A 174 0.92 0.22 -4.73
C LYS A 174 2.37 0.11 -4.23
N ILE A 175 2.60 -0.51 -3.08
CA ILE A 175 3.95 -0.76 -2.55
C ILE A 175 4.74 -1.63 -3.53
N PHE A 176 4.19 -2.77 -3.94
CA PHE A 176 4.86 -3.69 -4.87
C PHE A 176 5.05 -3.08 -6.26
N THR A 177 4.10 -2.28 -6.75
CA THR A 177 4.28 -1.54 -8.01
C THR A 177 5.53 -0.64 -7.93
N GLN A 178 5.69 0.11 -6.85
CA GLN A 178 6.86 0.99 -6.67
C GLN A 178 8.17 0.20 -6.49
N ILE A 179 8.12 -0.96 -5.84
CA ILE A 179 9.28 -1.85 -5.68
C ILE A 179 9.71 -2.44 -7.03
N PHE A 180 8.78 -2.96 -7.83
CA PHE A 180 9.12 -3.51 -9.14
C PHE A 180 9.64 -2.44 -10.11
N SER A 181 9.05 -1.23 -10.09
CA SER A 181 9.61 -0.09 -10.84
C SER A 181 11.03 0.25 -10.40
N PHE A 182 11.33 0.18 -9.10
CA PHE A 182 12.67 0.37 -8.58
C PHE A 182 13.64 -0.71 -9.07
N ILE A 183 13.27 -1.99 -8.98
CA ILE A 183 14.07 -3.12 -9.50
C ILE A 183 14.37 -2.90 -10.99
N ASN A 184 13.35 -2.55 -11.78
CA ASN A 184 13.50 -2.30 -13.22
C ASN A 184 14.53 -1.19 -13.49
N VAL A 185 14.42 -0.05 -12.80
CA VAL A 185 15.37 1.07 -12.96
C VAL A 185 16.79 0.65 -12.57
N GLN A 186 16.97 -0.07 -11.47
CA GLN A 186 18.29 -0.53 -11.02
C GLN A 186 18.95 -1.49 -12.01
N LEU A 187 18.20 -2.49 -12.49
CA LEU A 187 18.69 -3.46 -13.46
C LEU A 187 19.00 -2.82 -14.81
N PHE A 188 18.09 -1.99 -15.32
CA PHE A 188 18.27 -1.31 -16.60
C PHE A 188 19.47 -0.37 -16.58
N ASN A 189 19.61 0.44 -15.53
CA ASN A 189 20.77 1.33 -15.38
C ASN A 189 22.08 0.53 -15.30
N SER A 190 22.07 -0.61 -14.59
CA SER A 190 23.24 -1.47 -14.48
C SER A 190 23.64 -2.11 -15.82
N LEU A 191 22.66 -2.49 -16.64
CA LEU A 191 22.88 -3.00 -17.98
C LEU A 191 23.48 -1.93 -18.90
N LEU A 192 22.94 -0.70 -18.88
CA LEU A 192 23.44 0.41 -19.71
C LEU A 192 24.89 0.80 -19.40
N LEU A 193 25.32 0.67 -18.14
CA LEU A 193 26.70 0.93 -17.73
C LEU A 193 27.68 -0.18 -18.16
N ARG A 194 27.17 -1.35 -18.58
CA ARG A 194 27.95 -2.52 -18.98
C ARG A 194 27.66 -2.89 -20.43
N ARG A 195 28.13 -2.08 -21.38
CA ARG A 195 27.93 -2.31 -22.83
C ARG A 195 28.43 -3.67 -23.29
N GLU A 196 29.41 -4.26 -22.60
CA GLU A 196 29.91 -5.61 -22.86
C GLU A 196 28.86 -6.71 -22.61
N CYS A 197 27.82 -6.43 -21.83
CA CYS A 197 26.74 -7.34 -21.53
C CYS A 197 25.60 -7.27 -22.56
N CYS A 198 25.53 -6.22 -23.39
CA CYS A 198 24.44 -5.99 -24.35
C CYS A 198 24.67 -6.73 -25.67
N SER A 199 24.62 -8.07 -25.66
CA SER A 199 24.67 -8.92 -26.85
C SER A 199 23.42 -9.80 -26.95
N PHE A 200 23.10 -10.28 -28.16
CA PHE A 200 22.00 -11.24 -28.37
C PHE A 200 22.16 -12.48 -27.49
N SER A 201 23.37 -13.03 -27.42
CA SER A 201 23.69 -14.21 -26.60
C SER A 201 23.42 -14.02 -25.12
N ASN A 202 23.60 -12.80 -24.60
CA ASN A 202 23.38 -12.52 -23.18
C ASN A 202 21.92 -12.18 -22.88
N GLY A 203 21.14 -11.71 -23.87
CA GLY A 203 19.72 -11.41 -23.68
C GLY A 203 18.85 -12.65 -23.50
N GLU A 204 19.36 -13.84 -23.83
CA GLU A 204 18.69 -15.12 -23.58
C GLU A 204 18.76 -15.59 -22.12
N TYR A 205 19.67 -15.00 -21.32
CA TYR A 205 19.94 -15.37 -19.92
C TYR A 205 19.51 -14.28 -18.94
#